data_AF-A0A8S1PX67-F1
#
_entry.id   AF-A0A8S1PX67-F1
#
_cell.length_a   1.000
_cell.length_b   1.000
_cell.length_c   1.000
_cell.angle_alpha   90.00
_cell.angle_beta   90.00
_cell.angle_gamma   90.00
#
_symmetry.space_group_name_H-M   'P 1'
#
loop_
_entity.id
_entity.type
_entity.pdbx_description
1 polymer ?
#
loop_
_entity_poly.entity_id
_entity_poly.type
_entity_poly.pdbx_seq_one_letter_code
_entity_poly.pdbx_strand_id
1 'polypeptide(L)'
;MASVDQTQFTFIKHRHFTKKRKLEQKPRNYTYISSEAKLLFLQLFLFESYKIQDAAQKAGIKYSSAKTILFAHRKTFKDELIRNKLAANSIKAKCCGYKVKQSGDQNNIQIISRVGM
;
A
#
# COMPACT_ATOMS: atom_id res chain seq x y z
N MET A 1 1.06 -25.05 71.72
CA MET A 1 2.09 -24.00 71.63
C MET A 1 2.81 -24.18 70.29
N ALA A 2 2.28 -23.60 69.22
CA ALA A 2 2.83 -23.73 67.87
C ALA A 2 3.49 -22.39 67.50
N SER A 3 4.83 -22.35 67.51
CA SER A 3 5.59 -21.15 67.15
C SER A 3 6.03 -21.23 65.69
N VAL A 4 5.18 -20.65 64.84
CA VAL A 4 5.46 -19.81 63.66
C VAL A 4 6.73 -20.13 62.87
N ASP A 5 6.53 -20.73 61.69
CA ASP A 5 7.53 -20.93 60.64
C ASP A 5 8.21 -19.62 60.24
N GLN A 6 9.53 -19.62 60.34
CA GLN A 6 10.40 -18.53 59.92
C GLN A 6 10.49 -18.52 58.38
N THR A 7 9.69 -17.69 57.73
CA THR A 7 9.69 -17.54 56.27
C THR A 7 11.01 -16.94 55.79
N GLN A 8 11.79 -17.74 55.07
CA GLN A 8 13.00 -17.30 54.40
C GLN A 8 12.64 -16.35 53.25
N PHE A 9 12.97 -15.07 53.38
CA PHE A 9 12.91 -14.13 52.26
C PHE A 9 14.08 -14.40 51.30
N THR A 10 13.83 -15.13 50.22
CA THR A 10 14.81 -15.28 49.14
C THR A 10 14.85 -13.99 48.33
N PHE A 11 15.95 -13.24 48.43
CA PHE A 11 16.24 -12.09 47.59
C PHE A 11 16.24 -12.50 46.11
N ILE A 12 15.24 -12.04 45.36
CA ILE A 12 15.20 -12.16 43.90
C ILE A 12 16.36 -11.32 43.35
N LYS A 13 17.40 -11.98 42.83
CA LYS A 13 18.52 -11.31 42.15
C LYS A 13 17.95 -10.45 41.01
N HIS A 14 18.04 -9.13 41.15
CA HIS A 14 17.73 -8.21 40.07
C HIS A 14 18.60 -8.55 38.85
N ARG A 15 17.99 -9.11 37.80
CA ARG A 15 18.64 -9.25 36.49
C ARG A 15 19.04 -7.83 36.06
N HIS A 16 20.34 -7.55 36.02
CA HIS A 16 20.85 -6.32 35.41
C HIS A 16 20.36 -6.25 33.97
N PHE A 17 19.35 -5.42 33.72
CA PHE A 17 18.88 -5.12 32.38
C PHE A 17 19.94 -4.24 31.73
N THR A 18 21.01 -4.86 31.22
CA THR A 18 22.04 -4.15 30.49
C THR A 18 21.41 -3.57 29.23
N LYS A 19 21.16 -2.25 29.26
CA LYS A 19 20.64 -1.49 28.13
C LYS A 19 21.67 -1.58 27.01
N LYS A 20 21.53 -2.57 26.12
CA LYS A 20 22.42 -2.74 24.97
C LYS A 20 22.46 -1.41 24.21
N ARG A 21 23.67 -0.84 24.04
CA ARG A 21 23.88 0.36 23.21
C ARG A 21 23.21 0.09 21.86
N LYS A 22 22.35 1.02 21.42
CA LYS A 22 21.74 0.95 20.08
C LYS A 22 22.90 0.96 19.08
N LEU A 23 23.08 -0.14 18.35
CA LEU A 23 23.99 -0.20 17.20
C LEU A 23 23.66 0.99 16.30
N GLU A 24 24.65 1.78 15.91
CA GLU A 24 24.46 2.91 15.02
C GLU A 24 23.77 2.44 13.74
N GLN A 25 22.53 2.89 13.54
CA GLN A 25 21.75 2.49 12.38
C GLN A 25 22.37 3.13 11.15
N LYS A 26 23.03 2.32 10.31
CA LYS A 26 23.48 2.78 9.00
C LYS A 26 22.27 3.32 8.22
N PRO A 27 22.38 4.51 7.60
CA PRO A 27 21.31 5.04 6.78
C PRO A 27 20.99 4.06 5.65
N ARG A 28 19.70 3.85 5.37
CA ARG A 28 19.27 3.00 4.26
C ARG A 28 19.63 3.68 2.95
N ASN A 29 20.49 3.06 2.14
CA ASN A 29 20.77 3.51 0.79
C ASN A 29 19.59 3.16 -0.13
N TYR A 30 18.77 4.15 -0.44
CA TYR A 30 17.69 3.99 -1.42
C TYR A 30 18.26 4.14 -2.82
N THR A 31 18.15 3.08 -3.63
CA THR A 31 18.47 3.16 -5.06
C THR A 31 17.35 3.90 -5.76
N TYR A 32 17.67 4.97 -6.48
CA TYR A 32 16.72 5.66 -7.33
C TYR A 32 16.28 4.73 -8.46
N ILE A 33 14.97 4.68 -8.72
CA ILE A 33 14.38 3.86 -9.78
C ILE A 33 13.98 4.81 -10.89
N SER A 34 14.44 4.54 -12.11
CA SER A 34 14.07 5.36 -13.27
C SER A 34 12.57 5.32 -13.52
N SER A 35 12.04 6.41 -14.07
CA SER A 35 10.64 6.52 -14.51
C SER A 35 10.32 5.42 -15.53
N GLU A 36 11.22 5.15 -16.47
CA GLU A 36 11.08 4.11 -17.50
C GLU A 36 10.92 2.72 -16.89
N ALA A 37 11.78 2.34 -15.94
CA ALA A 37 11.69 1.03 -15.27
C ALA A 37 10.37 0.88 -14.49
N LYS A 38 9.89 1.97 -13.88
CA LYS A 38 8.60 1.98 -13.18
C LYS A 38 7.43 1.77 -14.16
N LEU A 39 7.45 2.44 -15.31
CA LEU A 39 6.41 2.30 -16.35
C LEU A 39 6.40 0.90 -16.95
N LEU A 40 7.58 0.38 -17.31
CA LEU A 40 7.73 -0.98 -17.84
C LEU A 40 7.19 -2.02 -16.86
N PHE A 41 7.54 -1.91 -15.57
CA PHE A 41 7.02 -2.80 -14.54
C PHE A 41 5.49 -2.77 -14.45
N LEU A 42 4.88 -1.59 -14.45
CA LEU A 42 3.42 -1.45 -14.38
C LEU A 42 2.76 -2.05 -15.63
N GLN A 43 3.36 -1.87 -16.80
CA GLN A 43 2.85 -2.44 -18.04
C GLN A 43 2.82 -3.96 -18.00
N LEU A 44 3.95 -4.58 -17.64
CA LEU A 44 4.08 -6.04 -17.52
C LEU A 44 3.10 -6.63 -16.49
N PHE A 45 2.91 -5.95 -15.36
CA PHE A 45 2.03 -6.44 -14.30
C PHE A 45 0.54 -6.26 -14.63
N LEU A 46 0.13 -5.09 -15.17
CA LEU A 46 -1.28 -4.75 -15.35
C LEU A 46 -1.87 -5.28 -16.66
N PHE A 47 -1.09 -5.27 -17.75
CA PHE A 47 -1.61 -5.61 -19.08
C PHE A 47 -1.18 -7.01 -19.51
N GLU A 48 0.05 -7.40 -19.22
CA GLU A 48 0.59 -8.70 -19.65
C GLU A 48 0.44 -9.81 -18.59
N SER A 49 -0.22 -9.50 -17.46
CA SER A 49 -0.55 -10.46 -16.39
C SER A 49 0.64 -11.21 -15.77
N TYR A 50 1.84 -10.64 -15.82
CA TYR A 50 3.01 -11.23 -15.16
C TYR A 50 2.87 -11.25 -13.65
N LYS A 51 3.44 -12.27 -13.01
CA LYS A 51 3.63 -12.26 -11.55
C LYS A 51 4.56 -11.12 -11.17
N ILE A 52 4.35 -10.54 -9.98
CA ILE A 52 5.10 -9.36 -9.50
C ILE A 52 6.61 -9.60 -9.56
N GLN A 53 7.07 -10.80 -9.20
CA GLN A 53 8.48 -11.15 -9.20
C GLN A 53 9.07 -11.15 -10.61
N ASP A 54 8.38 -11.77 -11.56
CA ASP A 54 8.84 -11.88 -12.95
C ASP A 54 8.83 -10.50 -13.64
N ALA A 55 7.77 -9.72 -13.42
CA ALA A 55 7.69 -8.34 -13.92
C ALA A 55 8.80 -7.45 -13.35
N ALA A 56 9.11 -7.60 -12.05
CA ALA A 56 10.19 -6.85 -11.41
C ALA A 56 11.57 -7.21 -11.98
N GLN A 57 11.81 -8.50 -12.20
CA GLN A 57 13.06 -8.98 -12.79
C GLN A 57 13.23 -8.47 -14.23
N LYS A 58 12.18 -8.53 -15.05
CA LYS A 58 12.19 -8.00 -16.43
C LYS A 58 12.39 -6.49 -16.48
N ALA A 59 11.83 -5.75 -15.53
CA ALA A 59 12.02 -4.31 -15.41
C ALA A 59 13.33 -3.90 -14.72
N GLY A 60 14.18 -4.85 -14.30
CA GLY A 60 15.46 -4.56 -13.64
C GLY A 60 15.31 -3.95 -12.24
N ILE A 61 14.18 -4.14 -11.57
CA ILE A 61 13.90 -3.56 -10.24
C ILE A 61 13.89 -4.62 -9.14
N LYS A 62 14.26 -4.22 -7.93
CA LYS A 62 14.14 -5.08 -6.74
C LYS A 62 12.67 -5.37 -6.45
N TYR A 63 12.38 -6.61 -6.04
CA TYR A 63 11.03 -7.05 -5.69
C TYR A 63 10.38 -6.22 -4.56
N SER A 64 11.17 -5.79 -3.57
CA SER A 64 10.70 -4.90 -2.50
C SER A 64 10.21 -3.56 -3.06
N SER A 65 10.96 -2.97 -3.99
CA SER A 65 10.58 -1.73 -4.65
C SER A 65 9.35 -1.89 -5.53
N ALA A 66 9.23 -3.02 -6.24
CA ALA A 66 8.05 -3.35 -7.04
C ALA A 66 6.76 -3.34 -6.20
N LYS A 67 6.80 -3.91 -4.98
CA LYS A 67 5.67 -3.85 -4.04
C LYS A 67 5.32 -2.41 -3.66
N THR A 68 6.32 -1.58 -3.37
CA THR A 68 6.10 -0.17 -3.04
C THR A 68 5.48 0.59 -4.21
N ILE A 69 5.96 0.35 -5.43
CA ILE A 69 5.41 0.94 -6.66
C ILE A 69 3.94 0.55 -6.83
N LEU A 70 3.60 -0.73 -6.68
CA LEU A 70 2.22 -1.20 -6.77
C LEU A 70 1.31 -0.57 -5.71
N PHE A 71 1.80 -0.49 -4.47
CA PHE A 71 1.03 0.13 -3.40
C PHE A 71 0.77 1.61 -3.69
N ALA A 72 1.79 2.36 -4.11
CA ALA A 72 1.66 3.76 -4.50
C ALA A 72 0.67 3.93 -5.66
N HIS A 73 0.77 3.11 -6.70
CA HIS A 73 -0.14 3.14 -7.86
C HIS A 73 -1.59 2.86 -7.46
N ARG A 74 -1.84 1.86 -6.60
CA ARG A 74 -3.19 1.55 -6.12
C ARG A 74 -3.78 2.69 -5.29
N LYS A 75 -2.94 3.36 -4.49
CA LYS A 75 -3.34 4.51 -3.69
C LYS A 75 -3.77 5.68 -4.59
N THR A 76 -2.93 6.06 -5.56
CA THR A 76 -3.26 7.15 -6.49
C THR A 76 -4.52 6.85 -7.29
N PHE A 77 -4.66 5.62 -7.79
CA PHE A 77 -5.86 5.20 -8.52
C PHE A 77 -7.14 5.29 -7.66
N LYS A 78 -7.07 4.88 -6.39
CA LYS A 78 -8.22 5.00 -5.46
C LYS A 78 -8.58 6.47 -5.23
N ASP A 79 -7.59 7.33 -5.03
CA ASP A 79 -7.80 8.76 -4.79
C ASP A 79 -8.41 9.44 -6.03
N GLU A 80 -7.97 9.07 -7.23
CA GLU A 80 -8.54 9.52 -8.50
C GLU A 80 -10.00 9.08 -8.68
N LEU A 81 -10.31 7.82 -8.37
CA LEU A 81 -11.70 7.33 -8.39
C LEU A 81 -12.60 8.11 -7.41
N ILE A 82 -12.10 8.44 -6.22
CA ILE A 82 -12.84 9.25 -5.25
C ILE A 82 -13.08 10.66 -5.80
N ARG A 83 -12.06 11.32 -6.37
CA ARG A 83 -12.20 12.64 -7.00
C ARG A 83 -13.23 12.63 -8.13
N ASN A 84 -13.19 11.63 -8.99
CA ASN A 84 -14.12 11.49 -10.10
C ASN A 84 -15.56 11.28 -9.61
N LYS A 85 -15.78 10.49 -8.54
CA LYS A 85 -17.09 10.33 -7.91
C LYS A 85 -17.61 11.63 -7.29
N LEU A 86 -16.75 12.37 -6.59
CA LEU A 86 -17.11 13.67 -6.00
C LEU A 86 -17.46 14.70 -7.09
N ALA A 87 -16.71 14.73 -8.18
CA ALA A 87 -16.99 15.57 -9.33
C ALA A 87 -18.32 15.20 -10.02
N ALA A 88 -18.59 13.91 -10.23
CA ALA A 88 -19.86 13.45 -10.79
C ALA A 88 -21.06 13.81 -9.91
N ASN A 89 -20.90 13.71 -8.58
CA ASN A 89 -21.96 14.04 -7.62
C ASN A 89 -22.19 15.55 -7.51
N SER A 90 -21.15 16.38 -7.61
CA SER A 90 -21.32 17.84 -7.64
C SER A 90 -22.00 18.33 -8.92
N ILE A 91 -21.76 17.65 -10.05
CA ILE A 91 -22.49 17.90 -11.30
C ILE A 91 -23.97 17.48 -11.17
N LYS A 92 -24.27 16.33 -10.57
CA LYS A 92 -25.66 15.88 -10.32
C LYS A 92 -26.42 16.84 -9.38
N ALA A 93 -25.76 17.36 -8.35
CA ALA A 93 -26.35 18.36 -7.44
C ALA A 93 -26.70 19.67 -8.17
N LYS A 94 -25.87 20.10 -9.14
CA LYS A 94 -26.15 21.28 -9.98
C LYS A 94 -27.22 21.01 -11.06
N CYS A 95 -27.35 19.77 -11.54
CA CYS A 95 -28.34 19.40 -12.55
C CYS A 95 -29.73 19.11 -11.97
N CYS A 96 -29.90 19.09 -10.64
CA CYS A 96 -31.20 18.82 -9.99
C CYS A 96 -32.25 19.95 -10.20
N GLY A 97 -31.92 21.02 -10.93
CA GLY A 97 -32.86 22.08 -11.31
C GLY A 97 -33.04 22.30 -12.82
N TYR A 98 -32.29 21.61 -13.68
CA TYR A 98 -32.32 21.85 -15.13
C TYR A 98 -32.31 20.51 -15.90
N LYS A 99 -33.32 20.28 -16.74
CA LYS A 99 -33.41 19.12 -17.62
C LYS A 99 -32.20 19.09 -18.57
N VAL A 100 -31.23 18.25 -18.29
CA VAL A 100 -30.09 17.99 -19.19
C VAL A 100 -30.59 17.10 -20.33
N LYS A 101 -30.65 17.66 -21.55
CA LYS A 101 -30.81 16.86 -22.77
C LYS A 101 -29.54 16.03 -22.96
N GLN A 102 -29.68 14.72 -23.02
CA GLN A 102 -28.57 13.80 -23.26
C GLN A 102 -28.08 13.99 -24.71
N SER A 103 -26.95 14.67 -24.87
CA SER A 103 -26.16 14.57 -26.10
C SER A 103 -25.34 13.29 -26.00
N GLY A 104 -25.66 12.32 -26.84
CA GLY A 104 -24.96 11.05 -26.88
C GLY A 104 -23.53 11.22 -27.40
N ASP A 105 -22.58 10.63 -26.69
CA ASP A 105 -21.35 10.10 -27.27
C ASP A 105 -21.00 8.83 -26.50
N GLN A 106 -21.32 7.70 -27.13
CA GLN A 106 -21.04 6.35 -26.63
C GLN A 106 -19.58 5.98 -26.93
N ASN A 107 -18.65 6.35 -26.06
CA ASN A 107 -17.35 5.67 -26.00
C ASN A 107 -17.40 4.63 -24.88
N ASN A 108 -17.98 3.47 -25.20
CA ASN A 108 -18.11 2.30 -24.34
C ASN A 108 -16.72 1.70 -24.07
N ILE A 109 -16.06 2.11 -22.98
CA ILE A 109 -14.97 1.32 -22.40
C ILE A 109 -15.64 0.26 -21.50
N GLN A 110 -15.77 -0.97 -22.02
CA GLN A 110 -16.22 -2.11 -21.23
C GLN A 110 -15.13 -2.48 -20.21
N ILE A 111 -15.29 -2.00 -18.97
CA ILE A 111 -14.49 -2.45 -17.83
C ILE A 111 -15.07 -3.79 -17.38
N ILE A 112 -14.41 -4.89 -17.73
CA ILE A 112 -14.71 -6.22 -17.19
C ILE A 112 -14.28 -6.24 -15.73
N SER A 113 -15.21 -6.01 -14.80
CA SER A 113 -14.99 -6.28 -13.38
C SER A 113 -15.15 -7.79 -13.13
N ARG A 114 -14.06 -8.47 -12.77
CA ARG A 114 -14.17 -9.81 -12.19
C ARG A 114 -14.71 -9.69 -10.76
N VAL A 115 -15.95 -10.11 -10.56
CA VAL A 115 -16.48 -10.43 -9.22
C VAL A 115 -15.96 -11.82 -8.86
N GLY A 116 -15.24 -11.92 -7.74
CA GLY A 116 -14.71 -13.19 -7.22
C GLY A 116 -15.40 -13.56 -5.91
N MET A 117 -16.12 -14.68 -6.01
CA MET A 117 -16.77 -15.58 -5.02
C MET A 117 -16.40 -15.43 -3.54
#